data_AF-A0A1I2AR63-F1
#
_entry.id   AF-A0A1I2AR63-F1
#
_cell.length_a   1.000
_cell.length_b   1.000
_cell.length_c   1.000
_cell.angle_alpha   90.00
_cell.angle_beta   90.00
_cell.angle_gamma   90.00
#
_symmetry.space_group_name_H-M   'P 1'
#
loop_
_entity.id
_entity.type
_entity.pdbx_description
1 polymer ?
#
loop_
_entity_poly.entity_id
_entity_poly.type
_entity_poly.pdbx_seq_one_letter_code
_entity_poly.pdbx_strand_id
1 'polypeptide(L)' 'MKKLAFILSFAVGVILANTALAAQPTKACTASNEGEIVSTWNQTHTREETYLCSSGWQLIRVCSNGVCEHY' A
#
# COMPACT_ATOMS: atom_id res chain seq x y z
N MET A 1 -38.17 0.71 -40.39
CA MET A 1 -38.51 -0.45 -39.55
C MET A 1 -37.27 -0.87 -38.77
N LYS A 2 -37.42 -0.95 -37.44
CA LYS A 2 -36.61 -1.62 -36.40
C LYS A 2 -35.07 -1.46 -36.41
N LYS A 3 -34.63 -0.58 -35.51
CA LYS A 3 -33.29 -0.50 -34.90
C LYS A 3 -33.05 -1.77 -34.08
N LEU A 4 -31.91 -2.44 -34.23
CA LEU A 4 -31.42 -3.43 -33.28
C LEU A 4 -30.10 -2.90 -32.69
N ALA A 5 -30.21 -2.28 -31.53
CA ALA A 5 -29.08 -1.88 -30.72
C ALA A 5 -28.58 -3.11 -29.96
N PHE A 6 -27.39 -3.60 -30.29
CA PHE A 6 -26.73 -4.67 -29.55
C PHE A 6 -25.82 -4.03 -28.50
N ILE A 7 -26.39 -3.78 -27.31
CA ILE A 7 -25.63 -3.24 -26.18
C ILE A 7 -24.92 -4.43 -25.52
N LEU A 8 -23.63 -4.57 -25.82
CA LEU A 8 -22.75 -5.56 -25.19
C LEU A 8 -22.23 -4.93 -23.88
N SER A 9 -22.97 -5.16 -22.79
CA SER A 9 -22.59 -4.73 -21.45
C SER A 9 -21.39 -5.55 -20.97
N PHE A 10 -20.17 -5.09 -21.24
CA PHE A 10 -18.96 -5.60 -20.62
C PHE A 10 -18.93 -5.09 -19.17
N ALA A 11 -19.56 -5.84 -18.27
CA ALA A 11 -19.36 -5.69 -16.84
C ALA A 11 -17.93 -6.15 -16.51
N VAL A 12 -16.97 -5.21 -16.65
CA VAL A 12 -15.63 -5.39 -16.10
C VAL A 12 -15.80 -5.34 -14.59
N GLY A 13 -15.86 -6.53 -13.98
CA GLY A 13 -15.78 -6.69 -12.54
C GLY A 13 -14.49 -6.06 -12.06
N VAL A 14 -14.59 -4.88 -11.46
CA VAL A 14 -13.51 -4.28 -10.71
C VAL A 14 -13.33 -5.17 -9.49
N ILE A 15 -12.39 -6.11 -9.57
CA ILE A 15 -11.86 -6.79 -8.40
C ILE A 15 -11.15 -5.69 -7.61
N LEU A 16 -11.86 -5.11 -6.65
CA LEU A 16 -11.25 -4.28 -5.61
C LEU A 16 -10.40 -5.24 -4.77
N ALA A 17 -9.16 -5.48 -5.23
CA ALA A 17 -8.13 -6.03 -4.39
C ALA A 17 -8.02 -5.05 -3.21
N ASN A 18 -8.57 -5.45 -2.08
CA ASN A 18 -8.53 -4.70 -0.84
C ASN A 18 -7.10 -4.83 -0.31
N THR A 19 -6.13 -4.25 -1.01
CA THR A 19 -4.79 -4.04 -0.47
C THR A 19 -5.00 -3.05 0.64
N ALA A 20 -5.09 -3.54 1.87
CA ALA A 20 -4.96 -2.71 3.05
C ALA A 20 -3.59 -2.04 2.92
N LEU A 21 -3.59 -0.85 2.31
CA LEU A 21 -2.42 -0.04 2.10
C LEU A 21 -1.98 0.36 3.51
N ALA A 22 -0.85 -0.16 3.97
CA ALA A 22 -0.35 0.30 5.25
C ALA A 22 -0.05 1.80 5.10
N ALA A 23 -0.33 2.55 6.16
CA ALA A 23 -0.17 3.99 6.12
C ALA A 23 1.31 4.30 5.89
N GLN A 24 1.66 5.10 4.89
CA GLN A 24 3.03 5.59 4.72
C GLN A 24 3.43 6.46 5.93
N PRO A 25 4.73 6.60 6.24
CA PRO A 25 5.18 7.57 7.23
C PRO A 25 4.63 8.97 6.91
N THR A 26 3.96 9.59 7.88
CA THR A 26 3.27 10.88 7.67
C THR A 26 4.21 12.08 7.75
N LYS A 27 5.36 11.93 8.41
CA LYS A 27 6.40 12.95 8.45
C LYS A 27 7.31 12.84 7.22
N ALA A 28 7.82 13.97 6.74
CA ALA A 28 8.83 13.96 5.68
C ALA A 28 10.14 13.32 6.17
N CYS A 29 10.82 12.58 5.28
CA CYS A 29 12.22 12.23 5.46
C CYS A 29 13.06 13.42 5.03
N THR A 30 13.86 13.95 5.94
CA THR A 30 14.71 15.13 5.78
C THR A 30 16.12 14.80 6.29
N ALA A 31 17.10 15.67 6.00
CA ALA A 31 18.46 15.48 6.48
C ALA A 31 18.58 15.38 8.02
N SER A 32 17.63 15.94 8.77
CA SER A 32 17.64 15.88 10.24
C SER A 32 17.23 14.53 10.81
N ASN A 33 16.58 13.67 10.02
CA ASN A 33 16.19 12.33 10.44
C ASN A 33 16.65 11.24 9.48
N GLU A 34 17.70 11.52 8.70
CA GLU A 34 18.42 10.50 7.93
C GLU A 34 18.90 9.39 8.89
N GLY A 35 18.67 8.13 8.49
CA GLY A 35 18.93 6.95 9.31
C GLY A 35 17.81 6.58 10.29
N GLU A 36 16.75 7.39 10.39
CA GLU A 36 15.61 7.06 11.25
C GLU A 36 14.82 5.86 10.71
N ILE A 37 14.39 4.99 11.63
CA ILE A 37 13.54 3.83 11.34
C ILE A 37 12.15 4.06 11.94
N VAL A 38 11.11 3.90 11.13
CA VAL A 38 9.72 4.05 11.54
C VAL A 38 8.91 2.85 11.07
N SER A 39 8.09 2.30 11.96
CA SER A 39 7.07 1.32 11.59
C SER A 39 5.69 1.95 11.54
N THR A 40 4.89 1.55 10.56
CA THR A 40 3.49 1.92 10.44
C THR A 40 2.63 0.67 10.38
N TRP A 41 1.42 0.74 10.94
CA TRP A 41 0.48 -0.36 10.93
C TRP A 41 -0.75 0.00 10.10
N ASN A 42 -1.35 -1.00 9.45
CA ASN A 42 -2.67 -0.83 8.88
C ASN A 42 -3.74 -0.73 10.00
N GLN A 43 -4.94 -0.25 9.65
CA GLN A 43 -6.00 -0.01 10.62
C GLN A 43 -6.44 -1.27 11.39
N THR A 44 -6.28 -2.45 10.81
CA THR A 44 -6.64 -3.74 11.43
C THR A 44 -5.50 -4.36 12.23
N HIS A 45 -4.33 -3.72 12.32
CA HIS A 45 -3.11 -4.24 12.95
C HIS A 45 -2.70 -5.65 12.45
N THR A 46 -3.00 -5.96 11.18
CA THR A 46 -2.62 -7.23 10.53
C THR A 46 -1.40 -7.08 9.63
N ARG A 47 -0.97 -5.83 9.37
CA ARG A 47 0.16 -5.50 8.51
C ARG A 47 0.95 -4.35 9.11
N GLU A 48 2.25 -4.58 9.30
CA GLU A 48 3.26 -3.61 9.69
C GLU A 48 4.19 -3.38 8.49
N GLU A 49 4.53 -2.13 8.21
CA GLU A 49 5.55 -1.76 7.24
C GLU A 49 6.60 -0.92 7.94
N THR A 50 7.88 -1.30 7.82
CA THR A 50 9.01 -0.57 8.40
C THR A 50 9.78 0.15 7.33
N TYR A 51 10.04 1.42 7.58
CA TYR A 51 10.70 2.35 6.67
C TYR A 51 12.01 2.87 7.28
N LEU A 52 13.01 3.05 6.43
CA LEU A 52 14.26 3.77 6.72
C LEU A 52 14.26 5.11 5.98
N CYS A 53 14.57 6.20 6.67
CA CYS A 53 14.85 7.47 6.00
C CYS A 53 16.27 7.41 5.41
N SER A 54 16.35 7.18 4.09
CA SER A 54 17.60 7.30 3.36
C SER A 54 17.36 7.98 2.01
N SER A 55 17.65 9.28 1.94
CA SER A 55 17.31 10.12 0.77
C SER A 55 15.82 10.03 0.36
N GLY A 56 14.95 9.79 1.34
CA GLY A 56 13.53 9.45 1.18
C GLY A 56 13.15 8.26 2.06
N TRP A 57 11.86 8.04 2.31
CA TRP A 57 11.42 6.83 3.03
C TRP A 57 11.54 5.62 2.11
N GLN A 58 12.36 4.65 2.52
CA GLN A 58 12.56 3.37 1.85
C GLN A 58 11.90 2.28 2.68
N LEU A 59 11.05 1.47 2.06
CA LEU A 59 10.48 0.29 2.71
C LEU A 59 11.56 -0.78 2.85
N ILE A 60 11.82 -1.25 4.07
CA ILE A 60 12.88 -2.24 4.36
C ILE A 60 12.33 -3.54 4.94
N ARG A 61 11.10 -3.52 5.45
CA ARG A 61 10.44 -4.70 6.02
C ARG A 61 8.93 -4.58 5.90
N VAL A 62 8.26 -5.69 5.60
CA VAL A 62 6.81 -5.83 5.72
C VAL A 62 6.53 -7.05 6.58
N CYS A 63 5.76 -6.90 7.66
CA CYS A 63 5.25 -8.01 8.43
C CYS A 63 3.72 -8.09 8.25
N SER A 64 3.19 -9.25 7.87
CA SER A 64 1.74 -9.48 7.79
C SER A 64 1.36 -10.79 8.46
N ASN A 65 0.40 -10.73 9.39
CA ASN A 65 -0.09 -11.89 10.15
C ASN A 65 1.05 -12.74 10.76
N GLY A 66 2.11 -12.08 11.26
CA GLY A 66 3.26 -12.74 11.87
C GLY A 66 4.33 -13.25 10.90
N VAL A 67 4.15 -13.09 9.59
CA VAL A 67 5.16 -13.42 8.56
C VAL A 67 5.85 -12.13 8.11
N CYS A 68 7.19 -12.09 8.12
CA CYS A 68 7.96 -10.91 7.76
C CYS A 68 8.83 -11.13 6.52
N GLU A 69 8.82 -10.15 5.63
CA GLU A 69 9.66 -10.05 4.44
C GLU A 69 10.56 -8.82 4.55
N HIS A 70 11.78 -8.93 4.04
CA HIS A 70 12.79 -7.87 4.02
C HIS A 70 13.11 -7.46 2.59
N TYR A 71 13.42 -6.17 2.38
CA TYR A 71 13.61 -5.54 1.08
C TYR A 71 14.96 -4.82 1.00
#